data_AF-A0AAV1L2G9-F1
#
_entry.id   AF-A0AAV1L2G9-F1
#
_cell.length_a   1.000
_cell.length_b   1.000
_cell.length_c   1.000
_cell.angle_alpha   90.00
_cell.angle_beta   90.00
_cell.angle_gamma   90.00
#
_symmetry.space_group_name_H-M   'P 1'
#
loop_
_entity.id
_entity.type
_entity.pdbx_description
1 polymer ?
#
loop_
_entity_poly.entity_id
_entity_poly.type
_entity_poly.pdbx_seq_one_letter_code
_entity_poly.pdbx_strand_id
1 'polypeptide(L)'
;MKPRFKNINKISNEKLKRKVYSEDNLQKALVEITKDMSKKLAAKTFQVPRSTIQFSLKIPGHGSKPGPPTILNNEEEEALVNWIKIISRKGFRKRKEELIKILLRTEKNGLNYFKQTSYINFPYT
;
A
#
# COMPACT_ATOMS: atom_id res chain seq x y z
N MET A 1 6.00 19.84 -40.54
CA MET A 1 5.92 18.61 -39.71
C MET A 1 4.47 18.34 -39.37
N LYS A 2 3.94 17.14 -39.62
CA LYS A 2 2.57 16.78 -39.20
C LYS A 2 2.59 16.36 -37.72
N PRO A 3 1.80 16.98 -36.83
CA PRO A 3 1.68 16.52 -35.46
C PRO A 3 1.02 15.13 -35.43
N ARG A 4 1.54 14.23 -34.59
CA ARG A 4 1.00 12.88 -34.40
C ARG A 4 -0.22 12.96 -33.50
N PHE A 5 -1.37 13.35 -34.05
CA PHE A 5 -2.64 13.24 -33.34
C PHE A 5 -2.88 11.75 -33.04
N LYS A 6 -2.86 11.37 -31.76
CA LYS A 6 -3.33 10.05 -31.34
C LYS A 6 -4.85 10.04 -31.56
N ASN A 7 -5.34 9.04 -32.27
CA ASN A 7 -6.76 8.86 -32.54
C ASN A 7 -7.47 8.59 -31.20
N ILE A 8 -8.24 9.57 -30.69
CA ILE A 8 -8.99 9.49 -29.44
C ILE A 8 -10.32 8.80 -29.76
N ASN A 9 -10.28 7.51 -30.08
CA ASN A 9 -11.51 6.74 -30.29
C ASN A 9 -11.82 5.90 -29.05
N LYS A 10 -12.92 6.30 -28.40
CA LYS A 10 -13.67 5.62 -27.34
C LYS A 10 -13.08 5.77 -25.93
N ILE A 11 -13.31 6.94 -25.33
CA ILE A 11 -13.32 7.07 -23.87
C ILE A 11 -14.60 6.37 -23.40
N SER A 12 -14.52 5.06 -23.16
CA SER A 12 -15.47 4.43 -22.24
C SER A 12 -15.31 5.14 -20.89
N ASN A 13 -16.42 5.38 -20.21
CA ASN A 13 -16.48 6.06 -18.90
C ASN A 13 -15.91 5.17 -17.76
N GLU A 14 -14.86 4.41 -18.06
CA GLU A 14 -14.20 3.49 -17.15
C GLU A 14 -12.88 4.10 -16.69
N LYS A 15 -12.70 4.22 -15.37
CA LYS A 15 -11.46 4.73 -14.78
C LYS A 15 -10.28 3.90 -15.32
N LEU A 16 -9.32 4.56 -15.97
CA LEU A 16 -8.09 3.93 -16.46
C LEU A 16 -7.41 3.19 -15.30
N LYS A 17 -7.25 1.86 -15.45
CA LYS A 17 -6.54 1.03 -14.47
C LYS A 17 -5.09 1.48 -14.41
N ARG A 18 -4.64 1.96 -13.24
CA ARG A 18 -3.25 2.41 -13.02
C ARG A 18 -2.23 1.28 -13.17
N LYS A 19 -2.61 0.04 -12.79
CA LYS A 19 -1.78 -1.16 -12.91
C LYS A 19 -2.45 -2.13 -13.88
N VAL A 20 -1.73 -2.49 -14.94
CA VAL A 20 -2.23 -3.36 -16.03
C VAL A 20 -1.65 -4.78 -15.94
N TYR A 21 -0.63 -4.99 -15.08
CA TYR A 21 0.06 -6.27 -14.93
C TYR A 21 -0.13 -6.88 -13.54
N SER A 22 -0.10 -8.21 -13.47
CA SER A 22 -0.08 -8.96 -12.21
C SER A 22 1.31 -8.92 -11.57
N GLU A 23 1.37 -8.96 -10.23
CA GLU A 23 2.62 -9.19 -9.47
C GLU A 23 3.35 -10.44 -9.95
N ASP A 24 2.60 -11.53 -10.19
CA ASP A 24 3.15 -12.82 -10.60
C ASP A 24 3.85 -12.74 -11.97
N ASN A 25 3.25 -12.01 -12.92
CA ASN A 25 3.86 -11.79 -14.24
C ASN A 25 5.15 -10.97 -14.14
N LEU A 26 5.21 -9.99 -13.23
CA LEU A 26 6.42 -9.23 -12.98
C LEU A 26 7.52 -10.12 -12.40
N GLN A 27 7.19 -10.99 -11.44
CA GLN A 27 8.16 -11.88 -10.81
C GLN A 27 8.71 -12.91 -11.81
N LYS A 28 7.84 -13.52 -12.63
CA LYS A 28 8.25 -14.41 -13.73
C LYS A 28 9.15 -13.69 -14.74
N ALA A 29 8.81 -12.46 -15.11
CA ALA A 29 9.64 -11.66 -16.01
C ALA A 29 11.04 -11.39 -15.43
N LEU A 30 11.15 -11.10 -14.14
CA LEU A 30 12.43 -10.88 -13.47
C LEU A 30 13.28 -12.15 -13.43
N VAL A 31 12.68 -13.30 -13.12
CA VAL A 31 13.36 -14.60 -13.12
C VAL A 31 13.91 -14.94 -14.51
N GLU A 32 13.10 -14.76 -15.57
CA GLU A 32 13.58 -15.05 -16.93
C GLU A 32 14.69 -14.10 -17.38
N ILE A 33 14.67 -12.83 -16.94
CA ILE A 33 15.77 -11.89 -17.22
C ILE A 33 17.06 -12.32 -16.52
N THR A 34 16.99 -12.92 -15.34
CA THR A 34 18.17 -13.49 -14.68
C THR A 34 18.71 -14.73 -15.39
N LYS A 35 17.91 -15.41 -16.21
CA LYS A 35 18.30 -16.53 -17.08
C LYS A 35 18.70 -16.07 -18.50
N ASP A 36 19.22 -14.86 -18.63
CA ASP A 36 19.65 -14.23 -19.89
C ASP A 36 18.54 -13.85 -20.91
N MET A 37 17.27 -13.76 -20.49
CA MET A 37 16.23 -13.22 -21.37
C MET A 37 16.39 -11.69 -21.54
N SER A 38 16.31 -11.21 -22.80
CA SER A 38 16.34 -9.77 -23.04
C SER A 38 15.13 -9.05 -22.41
N LYS A 39 15.35 -7.87 -21.83
CA LYS A 39 14.30 -7.02 -21.22
C LYS A 39 13.14 -6.72 -22.17
N LYS A 40 13.42 -6.61 -23.47
CA LYS A 40 12.42 -6.36 -24.52
C LYS A 40 11.55 -7.60 -24.77
N LEU A 41 12.15 -8.79 -24.75
CA LEU A 41 11.43 -10.04 -24.93
C LEU A 41 10.56 -10.32 -23.70
N ALA A 42 11.12 -10.21 -22.49
CA ALA A 42 10.39 -10.39 -21.24
C ALA A 42 9.15 -9.45 -21.14
N ALA A 43 9.30 -8.18 -21.51
CA ALA A 43 8.18 -7.23 -21.51
C ALA A 43 7.02 -7.67 -22.42
N LYS A 44 7.33 -8.24 -23.59
CA LYS A 44 6.31 -8.74 -24.52
C LYS A 44 5.67 -10.05 -24.02
N THR A 45 6.49 -10.98 -23.57
CA THR A 45 6.05 -12.32 -23.13
C THR A 45 5.14 -12.23 -21.90
N PHE A 46 5.52 -11.43 -20.91
CA PHE A 46 4.79 -11.32 -19.64
C PHE A 46 3.78 -10.17 -19.59
N GLN A 47 3.65 -9.41 -20.69
CA GLN A 47 2.77 -8.23 -20.79
C GLN A 47 3.02 -7.19 -19.68
N VAL A 48 4.27 -7.06 -19.26
CA VAL A 48 4.69 -6.08 -18.26
C VAL A 48 5.38 -4.91 -18.97
N PRO A 49 5.04 -3.65 -18.66
CA PRO A 49 5.74 -2.50 -19.22
C PRO A 49 7.25 -2.57 -18.97
N ARG A 50 8.05 -2.28 -19.99
CA ARG A 50 9.52 -2.29 -19.89
C ARG A 50 10.04 -1.37 -18.78
N SER A 51 9.40 -0.21 -18.59
CA SER A 51 9.73 0.74 -17.53
C SER A 51 9.59 0.12 -16.14
N THR A 52 8.54 -0.67 -15.92
CA THR A 52 8.32 -1.41 -14.67
C THR A 52 9.44 -2.41 -14.44
N ILE A 53 9.77 -3.24 -15.43
CA ILE A 53 10.86 -4.23 -15.33
C ILE A 53 12.18 -3.52 -14.97
N GLN A 54 12.50 -2.42 -15.67
CA GLN A 54 13.71 -1.65 -15.41
C GLN A 54 13.74 -1.06 -14.00
N PHE A 55 12.61 -0.56 -13.51
CA PHE A 55 12.47 -0.04 -12.16
C PHE A 55 12.67 -1.15 -11.12
N SER A 56 12.00 -2.30 -11.29
CA SER A 56 12.12 -3.44 -10.37
C SER A 56 13.53 -4.04 -10.32
N LEU A 57 14.29 -3.98 -11.43
CA LEU A 57 15.70 -4.37 -11.43
C LEU A 57 16.59 -3.35 -10.68
N LYS A 58 16.24 -2.07 -10.74
CA LYS A 58 16.99 -1.01 -10.05
C LYS A 58 16.71 -1.01 -8.54
N ILE A 59 15.46 -1.26 -8.16
CA ILE A 59 14.99 -1.26 -6.77
C ILE A 59 14.27 -2.59 -6.51
N PRO A 60 15.03 -3.66 -6.22
CA PRO A 60 14.43 -4.96 -5.91
C PRO A 60 13.60 -4.86 -4.61
N GLY A 61 12.46 -5.55 -4.58
CA GLY A 61 11.59 -5.60 -3.39
C GLY A 61 10.71 -4.36 -3.18
N HIS A 62 10.71 -3.38 -4.08
CA HIS A 62 9.78 -2.25 -4.00
C HIS A 62 8.33 -2.73 -4.15
N GLY A 63 7.52 -2.57 -3.11
CA GLY A 63 6.11 -2.94 -3.12
C GLY A 63 5.27 -2.13 -4.11
N SER A 64 4.10 -2.64 -4.48
CA SER A 64 3.18 -1.93 -5.39
C SER A 64 2.38 -0.80 -4.71
N LYS A 65 2.65 -0.48 -3.44
CA LYS A 65 1.95 0.57 -2.70
C LYS A 65 2.53 1.93 -3.09
N PRO A 66 1.77 2.81 -3.75
CA PRO A 66 2.22 4.17 -4.00
C PRO A 66 2.16 4.99 -2.70
N GLY A 67 3.19 5.79 -2.45
CA GLY A 67 3.22 6.74 -1.33
C GLY A 67 4.39 6.51 -0.37
N PRO A 68 4.56 7.41 0.61
CA PRO A 68 5.55 7.25 1.66
C PRO A 68 5.28 5.98 2.48
N PRO A 69 6.32 5.40 3.11
CA PRO A 69 6.15 4.29 4.03
C PRO A 69 5.17 4.67 5.14
N THR A 70 4.36 3.70 5.58
CA THR A 70 3.49 3.88 6.74
C THR A 70 4.34 4.14 7.97
N ILE A 71 3.96 5.14 8.77
CA ILE A 71 4.65 5.47 10.03
C ILE A 71 4.45 4.34 11.05
N LEU A 72 3.30 3.66 10.96
CA LEU A 72 2.94 2.54 11.82
C LEU A 72 3.36 1.21 11.20
N ASN A 73 3.88 0.32 12.05
CA ASN A 73 4.07 -1.08 11.68
C ASN A 73 2.72 -1.83 11.69
N ASN A 74 2.64 -2.95 10.96
CA ASN A 74 1.41 -3.74 10.83
C ASN A 74 0.81 -4.13 12.20
N GLU A 75 1.65 -4.53 13.17
CA GLU A 75 1.21 -4.90 14.52
C GLU A 75 0.57 -3.72 15.27
N GLU A 76 1.10 -2.51 15.07
CA GLU A 76 0.60 -1.30 15.72
C GLU A 76 -0.73 -0.87 15.10
N GLU A 77 -0.84 -0.97 13.77
CA GLU A 77 -2.09 -0.75 13.05
C GLU A 77 -3.17 -1.72 13.53
N GLU A 78 -2.85 -3.01 13.70
CA GLU A 78 -3.79 -4.01 14.22
C GLU A 78 -4.23 -3.72 15.66
N ALA A 79 -3.28 -3.37 16.54
CA ALA A 79 -3.58 -2.99 17.91
C ALA A 79 -4.52 -1.77 17.97
N LEU A 80 -4.25 -0.75 17.13
CA LEU A 80 -5.08 0.45 17.03
C LEU A 80 -6.47 0.14 16.49
N VAL A 81 -6.58 -0.70 15.44
CA VAL A 81 -7.88 -1.12 14.89
C VAL A 81 -8.70 -1.86 15.94
N ASN A 82 -8.09 -2.78 16.68
CA ASN A 82 -8.77 -3.50 17.75
C ASN A 82 -9.22 -2.57 18.88
N TRP A 83 -8.37 -1.64 19.28
CA TRP A 83 -8.71 -0.62 20.28
C TRP A 83 -9.89 0.26 19.85
N ILE A 84 -9.89 0.75 18.61
CA ILE A 84 -11.00 1.54 18.04
C ILE A 84 -12.31 0.74 18.07
N LYS A 85 -12.25 -0.54 17.71
CA LYS A 85 -13.43 -1.44 17.75
C LYS A 85 -13.95 -1.61 19.18
N ILE A 86 -13.07 -1.85 20.15
CA ILE A 86 -13.45 -2.01 21.57
C ILE A 86 -14.12 -0.74 22.09
N ILE A 87 -13.50 0.42 21.88
CA ILE A 87 -14.01 1.70 22.36
C ILE A 87 -15.33 2.08 21.67
N SER A 88 -15.45 1.80 20.38
CA SER A 88 -16.71 2.01 19.65
C SER A 88 -17.83 1.13 20.21
N ARG A 89 -17.54 -0.12 20.59
CA ARG A 89 -18.54 -1.03 21.23
C ARG A 89 -18.94 -0.54 22.61
N LYS A 90 -18.02 0.07 23.36
CA LYS A 90 -18.28 0.68 24.68
C LYS A 90 -19.01 2.03 24.59
N GLY A 91 -19.40 2.50 23.40
CA GLY A 91 -20.14 3.76 23.22
C GLY A 91 -19.27 5.02 23.06
N PHE A 92 -17.95 4.90 23.14
CA PHE A 92 -17.03 6.05 23.16
C PHE A 92 -16.34 6.28 21.80
N ARG A 93 -17.08 6.29 20.69
CA ARG A 93 -16.49 6.46 19.34
C ARG A 93 -15.62 7.72 19.26
N LYS A 94 -14.36 7.56 18.85
CA LYS A 94 -13.42 8.68 18.64
C LYS A 94 -13.49 9.20 17.20
N ARG A 95 -13.40 10.53 17.06
CA ARG A 95 -13.27 11.21 15.76
C ARG A 95 -11.84 11.09 15.24
N LYS A 96 -11.66 11.23 13.92
CA LYS A 96 -10.35 11.16 13.26
C LYS A 96 -9.31 12.09 13.90
N GLU A 97 -9.69 13.34 14.19
CA GLU A 97 -8.82 14.34 14.81
C GLU A 97 -8.28 13.89 16.18
N GLU A 98 -9.14 13.28 16.98
CA GLU A 98 -8.79 12.76 18.31
C GLU A 98 -7.83 11.57 18.19
N LEU A 99 -8.05 10.69 17.20
CA LEU A 99 -7.13 9.58 16.92
C LEU A 99 -5.73 10.09 16.53
N ILE A 100 -5.66 11.12 15.68
CA ILE A 100 -4.39 11.73 15.26
C ILE A 100 -3.67 12.36 16.45
N LYS A 101 -4.38 13.09 17.33
CA LYS A 101 -3.77 13.66 18.55
C LYS A 101 -3.21 12.59 19.47
N ILE A 102 -3.93 11.48 19.66
CA ILE A 102 -3.49 10.35 20.47
C ILE A 102 -2.22 9.74 19.85
N LEU A 103 -2.22 9.52 18.53
CA LEU A 103 -1.08 8.95 17.80
C LEU A 103 0.18 9.83 17.89
N LEU A 104 0.05 11.13 17.63
CA LEU A 104 1.14 12.10 17.75
C LEU A 104 1.69 12.18 19.18
N ARG A 105 0.84 11.95 20.19
CA ARG A 105 1.27 11.89 21.59
C ARG A 105 1.98 10.57 21.91
N THR A 106 1.55 9.46 21.33
CA THR A 106 2.14 8.13 21.57
C THR A 106 3.47 7.90 20.87
N GLU A 107 3.78 8.61 19.78
CA GLU A 107 5.12 8.55 19.14
C GLU A 107 6.25 8.87 20.12
N LYS A 108 5.99 9.68 21.17
CA LYS A 108 6.98 10.01 22.20
C LYS A 108 7.18 8.91 23.26
N ASN A 109 6.23 7.98 23.41
CA ASN A 109 6.20 7.00 24.51
C ASN A 109 6.20 5.53 24.05
N GLY A 110 6.21 5.29 22.73
CA GLY A 110 6.20 3.95 22.14
C GLY A 110 4.91 3.16 22.39
N LEU A 111 4.87 1.97 21.80
CA LEU A 111 3.76 1.00 21.68
C LEU A 111 2.97 0.61 22.94
N ASN A 112 3.34 1.12 24.11
CA ASN A 112 2.79 0.68 25.39
C ASN A 112 1.36 1.20 25.63
N TYR A 113 0.98 2.34 25.02
CA TYR A 113 -0.30 2.98 25.30
C TYR A 113 -1.52 2.13 24.89
N PHE A 114 -1.49 1.50 23.71
CA PHE A 114 -2.63 0.71 23.23
C PHE A 114 -2.70 -0.69 23.87
N LYS A 115 -1.55 -1.26 24.23
CA LYS A 115 -1.45 -2.56 24.94
C LYS A 115 -1.93 -2.48 26.40
N GLN A 116 -1.91 -1.30 27.01
CA GLN A 116 -2.31 -1.14 28.41
C GLN A 116 -3.83 -1.01 28.59
N THR A 117 -4.56 -0.55 27.56
CA THR A 117 -6.01 -0.34 27.65
C THR A 117 -6.84 -1.63 27.58
N SER A 118 -6.24 -2.77 27.25
CA SER A 118 -6.84 -4.10 27.47
C SER A 118 -6.85 -4.51 28.95
N TYR A 119 -6.10 -3.82 29.82
CA TYR A 119 -6.05 -4.07 31.27
C TYR A 119 -6.82 -3.06 32.11
N ILE A 120 -7.46 -2.06 31.48
CA ILE A 120 -8.30 -1.10 32.21
C ILE A 120 -9.74 -1.62 32.16
N ASN A 121 -10.06 -2.49 33.11
CA ASN A 121 -11.42 -2.57 33.64
C ASN A 121 -11.77 -1.18 34.14
N PHE A 122 -12.46 -0.38 33.32
CA PHE A 122 -13.11 0.83 33.79
C PHE A 122 -14.26 0.40 34.70
N PRO A 123 -14.17 0.65 36.03
CA PRO A 123 -15.21 0.25 36.95
C PRO A 123 -16.25 1.35 36.96
N TYR A 124 -17.26 1.23 36.09
CA TYR A 124 -18.51 1.95 36.27
C TYR A 124 -19.61 0.96 35.89
N THR A 125 -20.00 0.19 36.91
CA THR A 125 -21.36 -0.33 37.09
C THR A 125 -22.32 0.82 37.32
#